data_AF-A0A7W0TPN0-F1
#
_entry.id   AF-A0A7W0TPN0-F1
#
_cell.length_a   1.000
_cell.length_b   1.000
_cell.length_c   1.000
_cell.angle_alpha   90.00
_cell.angle_beta   90.00
_cell.angle_gamma   90.00
#
_symmetry.space_group_name_H-M   'P 1'
#
loop_
_entity.id
_entity.type
_entity.pdbx_description
1 polymer ?
#
loop_
_entity_poly.entity_id
_entity_poly.type
_entity_poly.pdbx_seq_one_letter_code
_entity_poly.pdbx_strand_id
1 'polypeptide(L)' 'MSDAVLVGLTGGIGSGKSAVAGLLAEHGARVIDADQVAREVVAR' A
#
# COMPACT_ATOMS: atom_id res chain seq x y z
N MET A 1 18.87 11.25 2.52
CA MET A 1 17.60 10.52 2.38
C MET A 1 16.53 11.57 2.61
N SER A 2 15.80 11.97 1.57
CA SER A 2 14.72 12.94 1.72
C SER A 2 13.68 12.37 2.69
N ASP A 3 13.27 13.13 3.70
CA ASP A 3 12.21 12.74 4.62
C ASP A 3 10.93 12.46 3.81
N ALA A 4 10.62 11.18 3.63
CA ALA A 4 9.41 10.74 2.97
C ALA A 4 8.31 10.56 4.02
N VAL A 5 7.12 11.10 3.75
CA VAL A 5 5.97 10.91 4.62
C VAL A 5 5.48 9.47 4.51
N LEU A 6 5.44 8.76 5.64
CA LEU A 6 4.85 7.43 5.72
C LEU A 6 3.36 7.54 6.05
N VAL A 7 2.51 6.99 5.18
CA VAL A 7 1.04 7.05 5.34
C VAL A 7 0.49 5.64 5.36
N GLY A 8 -0.30 5.32 6.39
CA GLY A 8 -1.06 4.07 6.47
C GLY A 8 -2.40 4.19 5.75
N LEU A 9 -2.61 3.39 4.70
CA LEU A 9 -3.89 3.31 3.99
C LEU A 9 -4.70 2.09 4.49
N THR A 10 -5.85 2.35 5.12
CA THR A 10 -6.73 1.33 5.71
C THR A 10 -8.19 1.53 5.28
N GLY A 11 -9.08 0.65 5.73
CA GLY A 11 -10.50 0.61 5.34
C GLY A 11 -11.06 -0.81 5.35
N GLY A 12 -12.39 -0.93 5.38
CA GLY A 12 -13.09 -2.22 5.37
C GLY A 12 -12.98 -2.99 4.04
N ILE A 13 -13.56 -4.18 4.00
CA ILE A 13 -13.72 -4.95 2.76
C ILE A 13 -14.62 -4.17 1.79
N GLY A 14 -14.24 -4.09 0.51
CA GLY A 14 -15.01 -3.36 -0.50
C GLY A 14 -14.92 -1.83 -0.42
N SER A 15 -14.14 -1.25 0.51
CA SER A 15 -14.05 0.21 0.66
C SER A 15 -13.17 0.92 -0.38
N GLY A 16 -12.62 0.18 -1.36
CA GLY A 16 -11.80 0.76 -2.42
C GLY A 16 -10.33 1.04 -2.07
N LYS A 17 -9.78 0.45 -1.00
CA LYS A 17 -8.36 0.64 -0.60
C LYS A 17 -7.37 0.48 -1.76
N SER A 18 -7.48 -0.63 -2.50
CA SER A 18 -6.59 -0.92 -3.63
C SER A 18 -6.74 0.09 -4.77
N ALA A 19 -7.95 0.65 -4.97
CA ALA A 19 -8.17 1.72 -5.95
C ALA A 19 -7.48 3.02 -5.51
N VAL A 20 -7.63 3.42 -4.25
CA VAL A 20 -6.93 4.59 -3.69
C VAL A 20 -5.41 4.41 -3.72
N ALA A 21 -4.91 3.21 -3.41
CA ALA A 21 -3.49 2.89 -3.53
C ALA A 21 -2.98 3.07 -4.97
N GLY A 22 -3.75 2.61 -5.96
CA GLY A 22 -3.45 2.81 -7.39
C GLY A 22 -3.39 4.29 -7.76
N LEU A 23 -4.38 5.08 -7.36
CA LEU A 23 -4.40 6.52 -7.60
C LEU A 23 -3.18 7.21 -6.95
N LEU A 24 -2.81 6.85 -5.72
CA LEU A 24 -1.61 7.39 -5.08
C LEU A 24 -0.34 7.02 -5.86
N ALA A 25 -0.25 5.79 -6.36
CA ALA A 25 0.87 5.36 -7.18
C ALA A 25 0.97 6.14 -8.50
N GLU A 26 -0.15 6.39 -9.17
CA GLU A 26 -0.21 7.23 -10.38
C GLU A 26 0.30 8.66 -10.14
N HIS A 27 0.14 9.18 -8.92
CA HIS A 27 0.65 10.49 -8.50
C HIS A 27 2.09 10.44 -7.94
N GLY A 28 2.78 9.31 -8.11
CA GLY A 28 4.19 9.15 -7.75
C GLY A 28 4.46 8.64 -6.34
N ALA A 29 3.42 8.26 -5.58
CA ALA A 29 3.63 7.62 -4.29
C ALA A 29 4.19 6.20 -4.47
N ARG A 30 5.15 5.83 -3.63
CA ARG A 30 5.57 4.43 -3.53
C ARG A 30 4.56 3.69 -2.65
N VAL A 31 3.88 2.69 -3.23
CA VAL A 31 2.94 1.83 -2.50
C VAL A 31 3.66 0.60 -1.98
N ILE A 32 3.44 0.27 -0.71
CA ILE A 32 3.89 -0.97 -0.08
C ILE A 32 2.63 -1.75 0.32
N ASP A 33 2.38 -2.89 -0.33
CA ASP A 33 1.23 -3.74 -0.03
C ASP A 33 1.59 -4.73 1.09
N ALA A 34 0.97 -4.54 2.26
CA ALA A 34 1.22 -5.37 3.44
C ALA A 34 0.74 -6.82 3.25
N ASP A 35 -0.37 -7.03 2.52
CA ASP A 35 -0.91 -8.37 2.28
C ASP A 35 0.02 -9.16 1.34
N GLN A 36 0.60 -8.49 0.34
CA GLN A 36 1.63 -9.08 -0.51
C GLN A 36 2.86 -9.49 0.30
N VAL A 37 3.41 -8.58 1.10
CA VAL A 37 4.59 -8.86 1.93
C VAL A 37 4.32 -10.02 2.89
N ALA A 38 3.15 -10.06 3.53
CA ALA A 38 2.78 -11.16 4.41
C ALA A 38 2.75 -12.51 3.68
N ARG A 39 2.16 -12.57 2.47
CA ARG A 39 2.16 -13.79 1.64
C ARG A 39 3.57 -14.24 1.27
N GLU A 40 4.44 -13.30 0.89
CA GLU A 40 5.83 -13.60 0.55
C GLU A 40 6.63 -14.12 1.75
N VAL A 41 6.37 -13.60 2.95
CA VAL A 41 7.02 -14.06 4.19
C VAL A 41 6.57 -15.47 4.56
N VAL A 42 5.28 -15.78 4.43
CA VAL A 42 4.73 -17.12 4.76
C VAL A 42 5.11 -18.18 3.72
N ALA A 43 5.38 -17.78 2.49
CA ALA A 43 5.81 -18.70 1.43
C ALA A 43 7.28 -19.15 1.54
N ARG A 44 8.03 -18.67 2.54
CA ARG A 44 9.42 -19.02 2.84
C ARG A 44 9.51 -19.96 4.04
#